data_AF-A0A0N1BA55-F1
#
_entry.id   AF-A0A0N1BA55-F1
#
_cell.length_a   1.000
_cell.length_b   1.000
_cell.length_c   1.000
_cell.angle_alpha   90.00
_cell.angle_beta   90.00
_cell.angle_gamma   90.00
#
_symmetry.space_group_name_H-M   'P 1'
#
loop_
_entity.id
_entity.type
_entity.pdbx_description
1 polymer ?
#
loop_
_entity_poly.entity_id
_entity_poly.type
_entity_poly.pdbx_seq_one_letter_code
_entity_poly.pdbx_strand_id
1 'polypeptide(L)'
;MLSACKGPQQTDPLLAATTACRLPDLEQEARCGSVKVKENPANPASREIEVKFAVLPAQARYKEPDPIVLLAGGPGQHGLKIAAPMSKVFGALNRKRDLIFIDQRGTGQSNGLECPMRELYAEMDKSLDPQAQIAVINRCQQTLAARNDLAGYATHIAVQDFDAIRAKLGAERINLWGGSYGTRAAIEYSRQFPQRVRTLMLDGVAPADMPLPVSIARDGDAMVSNLIEACAKDAACAKRYPDFAQRVDALFTQPTSTLALTDPYSGQKKSYAVPRNAVASALRTPLYAPGMSAMLPQAVARAAAGDGDPMLALSNAFAGGMEDEMSMGMHLAVVCAEDLPQLNDANVAQAAKTRFGTAFVEQYRGMCKGFPQPQIPATYYSPVKHDRPTLVLSGGLDPVTPPAEGNKVTGWFSNAQHLVAPYIGHIVSGQPCASKLIETFVKTEGKEKLDGACLAKLPRPTFYEPPQRPTAVAPKASIAQAGSTK
;
A
#
# COMPACT_ATOMS: atom_id res chain seq x y z
N MET A 1 35.09 53.79 5.21
CA MET A 1 33.64 53.55 5.02
C MET A 1 33.48 52.36 4.08
N LEU A 2 33.33 51.15 4.62
CA LEU A 2 32.96 49.96 3.84
C LEU A 2 31.46 49.75 4.06
N SER A 3 30.66 50.24 3.12
CA SER A 3 29.21 50.07 3.14
C SER A 3 28.90 48.61 2.82
N ALA A 4 28.41 47.87 3.81
CA ALA A 4 27.94 46.51 3.63
C ALA A 4 26.67 46.53 2.77
N CYS A 5 26.69 45.85 1.62
CA CYS A 5 25.50 45.55 0.84
C CYS A 5 24.59 44.61 1.63
N LYS A 6 23.70 45.18 2.46
CA LYS A 6 22.49 44.48 2.92
C LYS A 6 21.49 44.45 1.76
N GLY A 7 21.65 43.46 0.87
CA GLY A 7 20.54 43.07 -0.01
C GLY A 7 19.34 42.64 0.84
N PRO A 8 18.10 42.75 0.33
CA PRO A 8 16.91 42.34 1.06
C PRO A 8 17.06 40.87 1.47
N GLN A 9 16.94 40.58 2.76
CA GLN A 9 16.79 39.22 3.27
C GLN A 9 15.48 38.67 2.72
N GLN A 10 15.51 38.06 1.53
CA GLN A 10 14.44 37.16 1.10
C GLN A 10 14.46 36.00 2.08
N THR A 11 13.48 35.98 2.99
CA THR A 11 13.26 34.86 3.90
C THR A 11 12.93 33.65 3.06
N ASP A 12 13.74 32.59 3.16
CA ASP A 12 13.49 31.30 2.49
C ASP A 12 12.04 30.87 2.78
N PRO A 13 11.17 30.73 1.75
CA PRO A 13 9.78 30.35 1.93
C PRO A 13 9.61 29.08 2.76
N LEU A 14 10.56 28.14 2.65
CA LEU A 14 10.57 26.92 3.47
C LEU A 14 10.73 27.26 4.95
N LEU A 15 11.72 28.09 5.32
CA LEU A 15 11.96 28.49 6.71
C LEU A 15 10.83 29.33 7.27
N ALA A 16 10.17 30.16 6.45
CA ALA A 16 9.01 30.93 6.88
C ALA A 16 7.76 30.04 7.11
N ALA A 17 7.65 28.95 6.36
CA ALA A 17 6.47 28.07 6.39
C ALA A 17 6.57 26.91 7.41
N THR A 18 7.74 26.65 7.98
CA THR A 18 8.03 25.41 8.73
C THR A 18 8.92 25.63 9.95
N THR A 19 8.92 24.64 10.86
CA THR A 19 9.83 24.58 12.01
C THR A 19 10.65 23.30 12.01
N ALA A 20 11.74 23.29 12.78
CA ALA A 20 12.55 22.10 12.94
C ALA A 20 11.78 20.96 13.63
N CYS A 21 11.90 19.75 13.08
CA CYS A 21 11.29 18.56 13.64
C CYS A 21 12.11 17.30 13.35
N ARG A 22 11.77 16.22 14.07
CA ARG A 22 12.29 14.88 13.86
C ARG A 22 11.15 13.95 13.49
N LEU A 23 11.38 13.12 12.47
CA LEU A 23 10.45 12.06 12.08
C LEU A 23 11.03 10.71 12.55
N PRO A 24 10.19 9.74 12.92
CA PRO A 24 10.65 8.38 13.24
C PRO A 24 11.51 7.79 12.11
N ASP A 25 12.58 7.09 12.49
CA ASP A 25 13.49 6.36 11.60
C ASP A 25 14.17 7.19 10.49
N LEU A 26 14.09 8.52 10.58
CA LEU A 26 14.75 9.46 9.69
C LEU A 26 15.95 10.11 10.40
N GLU A 27 17.15 9.79 9.93
CA GLU A 27 18.40 10.29 10.52
C GLU A 27 18.55 11.82 10.37
N GLN A 28 18.06 12.35 9.25
CA GLN A 28 18.18 13.76 8.89
C GLN A 28 17.11 14.60 9.58
N GLU A 29 17.46 15.85 9.93
CA GLU A 29 16.51 16.80 10.49
C GLU A 29 15.52 17.26 9.41
N ALA A 30 14.22 17.19 9.71
CA ALA A 30 13.16 17.62 8.82
C ALA A 30 12.64 19.01 9.18
N ARG A 31 11.80 19.56 8.32
CA ARG A 31 11.04 20.80 8.48
C ARG A 31 9.55 20.49 8.45
N CYS A 32 8.83 20.67 9.56
CA CYS A 32 7.41 20.35 9.65
C CYS A 32 6.56 21.62 9.58
N GLY A 33 5.37 21.51 9.00
CA GLY A 33 4.42 22.61 8.89
C GLY A 33 2.98 22.15 8.75
N SER A 34 2.07 23.11 8.65
CA SER A 34 0.65 22.86 8.39
C SER A 34 0.05 23.89 7.42
N VAL A 35 -1.02 23.52 6.74
CA VAL A 35 -1.99 24.44 6.13
C VAL A 35 -3.32 24.32 6.85
N LYS A 36 -4.03 25.45 7.03
CA LYS A 36 -5.40 25.46 7.53
C LYS A 36 -6.36 25.44 6.36
N VAL A 37 -7.29 24.51 6.38
CA VAL A 37 -8.28 24.31 5.31
C VAL A 37 -9.64 24.00 5.92
N LYS A 38 -10.73 24.24 5.18
CA LYS A 38 -12.06 23.80 5.59
C LYS A 38 -12.13 22.27 5.56
N GLU A 39 -12.64 21.67 6.63
CA GLU A 39 -12.85 20.21 6.71
C GLU A 39 -13.73 19.75 5.55
N ASN A 40 -14.85 20.44 5.33
CA ASN A 40 -15.70 20.26 4.16
C ASN A 40 -15.80 21.59 3.37
N PRO A 41 -15.06 21.74 2.26
CA PRO A 41 -15.09 22.95 1.44
C PRO A 41 -16.46 23.23 0.79
N ALA A 42 -17.34 22.24 0.67
CA ALA A 42 -18.70 22.43 0.16
C ALA A 42 -19.62 23.10 1.18
N ASN A 43 -19.22 23.16 2.45
CA ASN A 43 -19.94 23.82 3.53
C ASN A 43 -19.13 25.03 4.04
N PRO A 44 -19.51 26.29 3.70
CA PRO A 44 -18.80 27.48 4.16
C PRO A 44 -18.69 27.62 5.69
N ALA A 45 -19.67 27.07 6.42
CA ALA A 45 -19.70 27.05 7.87
C ALA A 45 -18.88 25.92 8.49
N SER A 46 -18.29 25.04 7.67
CA SER A 46 -17.41 23.97 8.14
C SER A 46 -16.24 24.53 8.94
N ARG A 47 -15.82 23.79 9.97
CA ARG A 47 -14.64 24.14 10.77
C ARG A 47 -13.36 24.03 9.94
N GLU A 48 -12.30 24.64 10.44
CA GLU A 48 -10.97 24.43 9.88
C GLU A 48 -10.30 23.22 10.52
N ILE A 49 -9.53 22.49 9.71
CA ILE A 49 -8.58 21.48 10.14
C ILE A 49 -7.18 21.89 9.69
N GLU A 50 -6.17 21.34 10.35
CA GLU A 50 -4.79 21.45 9.90
C GLU A 50 -4.41 20.21 9.10
N VAL A 51 -3.84 20.41 7.91
CA VAL A 51 -3.19 19.36 7.13
C VAL A 51 -1.69 19.52 7.29
N LYS A 52 -1.07 18.49 7.87
CA LYS A 52 0.32 18.41 8.27
C LYS A 52 1.18 17.89 7.14
N PHE A 53 2.37 18.47 7.03
CA PHE A 53 3.39 18.02 6.10
C PHE A 53 4.77 18.13 6.73
N ALA A 54 5.70 17.35 6.19
CA ALA A 54 7.11 17.44 6.49
C ALA A 54 7.91 17.59 5.20
N VAL A 55 8.96 18.38 5.27
CA VAL A 55 9.93 18.58 4.19
C VAL A 55 11.25 18.05 4.67
N LEU A 56 11.82 17.08 3.95
CA LEU A 56 13.23 16.75 4.05
C LEU A 56 13.98 17.68 3.10
N PRO A 57 14.73 18.68 3.61
CA PRO A 57 15.37 19.67 2.75
C PRO A 57 16.40 19.05 1.82
N ALA A 58 16.63 19.68 0.68
CA ALA A 58 17.72 19.33 -0.19
C ALA A 58 19.07 19.46 0.52
N GLN A 59 20.01 18.55 0.23
CA GLN A 59 21.35 18.60 0.83
C GLN A 59 22.23 19.72 0.26
N ALA A 60 22.00 20.10 -1.01
CA ALA A 60 22.72 21.17 -1.66
C ALA A 60 22.26 22.56 -1.16
N ARG A 61 23.24 23.47 -0.96
CA ARG A 61 22.98 24.88 -0.64
C ARG A 61 22.13 25.58 -1.70
N TYR A 62 22.33 25.22 -2.97
CA TYR A 62 21.54 25.69 -4.10
C TYR A 62 20.73 24.51 -4.64
N LYS A 63 19.45 24.48 -4.27
CA LYS A 63 18.49 23.44 -4.68
C LYS A 63 17.76 23.81 -5.96
N GLU A 64 17.26 22.81 -6.66
CA GLU A 64 16.31 23.01 -7.77
C GLU A 64 14.95 23.46 -7.19
N PRO A 65 14.19 24.32 -7.90
CA PRO A 65 12.99 24.97 -7.36
C PRO A 65 11.75 24.05 -7.27
N ASP A 66 11.86 22.83 -7.76
CA ASP A 66 10.78 21.90 -8.03
C ASP A 66 10.92 20.64 -7.15
N PRO A 67 10.29 20.64 -5.96
CA PRO A 67 10.41 19.56 -5.00
C PRO A 67 9.69 18.30 -5.48
N ILE A 68 9.87 17.21 -4.74
CA ILE A 68 9.19 15.92 -4.96
C ILE A 68 8.16 15.73 -3.86
N VAL A 69 6.88 15.68 -4.23
CA VAL A 69 5.82 15.32 -3.29
C VAL A 69 5.57 13.83 -3.37
N LEU A 70 5.60 13.17 -2.22
CA LEU A 70 5.51 11.72 -2.05
C LEU A 70 4.15 11.39 -1.40
N LEU A 71 3.26 10.79 -2.18
CA LEU A 71 1.90 10.48 -1.76
C LEU A 71 1.79 9.00 -1.38
N ALA A 72 1.46 8.75 -0.11
CA ALA A 72 1.27 7.40 0.42
C ALA A 72 0.01 6.72 -0.12
N GLY A 73 -0.05 5.40 0.06
CA GLY A 73 -1.12 4.54 -0.40
C GLY A 73 -2.22 4.32 0.65
N GLY A 74 -2.75 3.10 0.66
CA GLY A 74 -3.89 2.70 1.48
C GLY A 74 -5.16 2.52 0.64
N PRO A 75 -6.09 3.50 0.57
CA PRO A 75 -6.10 4.81 1.24
C PRO A 75 -6.06 4.72 2.76
N GLY A 76 -5.60 5.78 3.42
CA GLY A 76 -5.50 5.86 4.88
C GLY A 76 -4.08 5.74 5.43
N GLN A 77 -3.08 5.46 4.60
CA GLN A 77 -1.70 5.36 5.08
C GLN A 77 -1.16 6.75 5.48
N HIS A 78 -0.46 6.82 6.62
CA HIS A 78 0.14 8.06 7.13
C HIS A 78 1.31 8.48 6.25
N GLY A 79 1.21 9.64 5.60
CA GLY A 79 2.24 10.10 4.66
C GLY A 79 3.56 10.49 5.32
N LEU A 80 3.55 10.91 6.58
CA LEU A 80 4.78 11.17 7.33
C LEU A 80 5.53 9.89 7.72
N LYS A 81 4.84 8.74 7.82
CA LYS A 81 5.45 7.45 8.19
C LYS A 81 6.29 6.85 7.05
N ILE A 82 5.97 7.17 5.80
CA ILE A 82 6.78 6.73 4.65
C ILE A 82 8.07 7.54 4.47
N ALA A 83 8.35 8.55 5.30
CA ALA A 83 9.48 9.45 5.13
C ALA A 83 10.84 8.76 5.17
N ALA A 84 11.05 7.89 6.17
CA ALA A 84 12.30 7.14 6.30
C ALA A 84 12.58 6.22 5.09
N PRO A 85 11.69 5.28 4.70
CA PRO A 85 11.95 4.43 3.55
C PRO A 85 12.05 5.22 2.24
N MET A 86 11.20 6.23 2.02
CA MET A 86 11.24 7.00 0.77
C MET A 86 12.43 7.95 0.68
N SER A 87 12.98 8.44 1.81
CA SER A 87 14.23 9.20 1.79
C SER A 87 15.40 8.38 1.23
N LYS A 88 15.40 7.05 1.45
CA LYS A 88 16.40 6.14 0.88
C LYS A 88 16.18 5.95 -0.62
N VAL A 89 14.93 5.73 -1.04
CA VAL A 89 14.55 5.56 -2.45
C VAL A 89 14.86 6.80 -3.29
N PHE A 90 14.57 7.99 -2.75
CA PHE A 90 14.73 9.28 -3.44
C PHE A 90 16.01 10.02 -3.05
N GLY A 91 16.91 9.41 -2.29
CA GLY A 91 18.11 10.07 -1.74
C GLY A 91 18.99 10.72 -2.81
N ALA A 92 19.11 10.09 -3.98
CA ALA A 92 19.86 10.62 -5.11
C ALA A 92 19.28 11.95 -5.64
N LEU A 93 17.95 12.09 -5.64
CA LEU A 93 17.23 13.30 -6.01
C LEU A 93 17.20 14.32 -4.87
N ASN A 94 17.11 13.86 -3.61
CA ASN A 94 17.14 14.73 -2.43
C ASN A 94 18.44 15.53 -2.30
N ARG A 95 19.54 15.09 -2.92
CA ARG A 95 20.76 15.92 -3.03
C ARG A 95 20.49 17.34 -3.54
N LYS A 96 19.50 17.53 -4.42
CA LYS A 96 19.19 18.82 -5.03
C LYS A 96 17.72 19.25 -4.91
N ARG A 97 16.83 18.41 -4.40
CA ARG A 97 15.38 18.69 -4.33
C ARG A 97 14.86 18.38 -2.95
N ASP A 98 13.97 19.22 -2.46
CA ASP A 98 13.27 18.90 -1.22
C ASP A 98 12.34 17.70 -1.47
N LEU A 99 12.22 16.81 -0.48
CA LEU A 99 11.18 15.78 -0.47
C LEU A 99 10.06 16.23 0.47
N ILE A 100 8.82 16.20 0.00
CA ILE A 100 7.64 16.63 0.74
C ILE A 100 6.77 15.41 1.02
N PHE A 101 6.48 15.20 2.29
CA PHE A 101 5.61 14.17 2.83
C PHE A 101 4.36 14.83 3.38
N ILE A 102 3.18 14.31 3.06
CA ILE A 102 1.91 14.91 3.47
C ILE A 102 1.08 13.85 4.16
N ASP A 103 0.71 14.08 5.41
CA ASP A 103 -0.41 13.36 6.01
C ASP A 103 -1.66 13.91 5.33
N GLN A 104 -2.28 13.14 4.44
CA GLN A 104 -3.56 13.51 3.83
C GLN A 104 -4.59 13.82 4.92
N ARG A 105 -5.51 14.76 4.68
CA ARG A 105 -6.69 14.95 5.56
C ARG A 105 -7.28 13.59 5.97
N GLY A 106 -7.45 13.38 7.26
CA GLY A 106 -7.94 12.12 7.83
C GLY A 106 -6.88 11.09 8.16
N THR A 107 -5.60 11.35 7.89
CA THR A 107 -4.49 10.46 8.27
C THR A 107 -3.55 11.12 9.27
N GLY A 108 -2.87 10.31 10.08
CA GLY A 108 -1.82 10.78 10.99
C GLY A 108 -2.21 12.00 11.80
N GLN A 109 -1.42 13.06 11.69
CA GLN A 109 -1.67 14.31 12.44
C GLN A 109 -2.61 15.28 11.72
N SER A 110 -3.12 14.93 10.54
CA SER A 110 -4.02 15.76 9.72
C SER A 110 -5.49 15.47 9.98
N ASN A 111 -5.92 15.64 11.24
CA ASN A 111 -7.26 15.27 11.71
C ASN A 111 -7.57 13.76 11.49
N GLY A 112 -6.69 12.89 11.97
CA GLY A 112 -6.73 11.43 11.80
C GLY A 112 -8.09 10.79 12.11
N LEU A 113 -8.59 10.00 11.16
CA LEU A 113 -9.80 9.19 11.26
C LEU A 113 -9.41 7.75 11.64
N GLU A 114 -9.01 7.57 12.88
CA GLU A 114 -8.58 6.28 13.43
C GLU A 114 -9.75 5.43 13.93
N CYS A 115 -9.70 4.12 13.67
CA CYS A 115 -10.60 3.13 14.26
C CYS A 115 -9.81 2.08 15.05
N PRO A 116 -10.32 1.62 16.22
CA PRO A 116 -9.56 0.79 17.14
C PRO A 116 -9.56 -0.70 16.73
N MET A 117 -8.98 -1.01 15.57
CA MET A 117 -8.95 -2.40 15.07
C MET A 117 -8.20 -3.37 15.98
N ARG A 118 -7.28 -2.86 16.80
CA ARG A 118 -6.56 -3.63 17.84
C ARG A 118 -7.47 -4.35 18.83
N GLU A 119 -8.67 -3.82 19.07
CA GLU A 119 -9.66 -4.47 19.93
C GLU A 119 -10.04 -5.87 19.43
N LEU A 120 -9.91 -6.12 18.11
CA LEU A 120 -10.25 -7.40 17.49
C LEU A 120 -9.14 -8.43 17.63
N TYR A 121 -7.87 -8.00 17.70
CA TYR A 121 -6.72 -8.91 17.68
C TYR A 121 -6.42 -9.55 19.03
N ALA A 122 -7.00 -9.05 20.12
CA ALA A 122 -6.92 -9.67 21.44
C ALA A 122 -7.59 -11.06 21.47
N GLU A 123 -8.59 -11.28 20.61
CA GLU A 123 -9.37 -12.52 20.57
C GLU A 123 -9.43 -13.05 19.13
N MET A 124 -8.83 -14.22 18.90
CA MET A 124 -8.75 -14.81 17.56
C MET A 124 -10.14 -14.96 16.90
N ASP A 125 -11.15 -15.41 17.65
CA ASP A 125 -12.52 -15.54 17.15
C ASP A 125 -13.09 -14.21 16.63
N LYS A 126 -12.89 -13.11 17.36
CA LYS A 126 -13.31 -11.77 16.92
C LYS A 126 -12.52 -11.27 15.73
N SER A 127 -11.21 -11.56 15.69
CA SER A 127 -10.36 -11.20 14.55
C SER A 127 -10.78 -11.90 13.26
N LEU A 128 -11.33 -13.12 13.36
CA LEU A 128 -11.79 -13.91 12.22
C LEU A 128 -13.26 -13.64 11.87
N ASP A 129 -14.09 -13.13 12.79
CA ASP A 129 -15.50 -12.86 12.56
C ASP A 129 -15.74 -11.54 11.78
N PRO A 130 -16.23 -11.59 10.52
CA PRO A 130 -16.51 -10.38 9.76
C PRO A 130 -17.56 -9.47 10.42
N GLN A 131 -18.52 -10.02 11.17
CA GLN A 131 -19.56 -9.23 11.85
C GLN A 131 -18.99 -8.46 13.04
N ALA A 132 -18.07 -9.05 13.80
CA ALA A 132 -17.31 -8.34 14.83
C ALA A 132 -16.53 -7.16 14.25
N GLN A 133 -15.86 -7.36 13.10
CA GLN A 133 -15.14 -6.29 12.41
C GLN A 133 -16.08 -5.17 11.94
N ILE A 134 -17.21 -5.52 11.30
CA ILE A 134 -18.24 -4.55 10.90
C ILE A 134 -18.77 -3.78 12.11
N ALA A 135 -19.01 -4.46 13.24
CA ALA A 135 -19.53 -3.81 14.44
C ALA A 135 -18.54 -2.81 15.05
N VAL A 136 -17.24 -3.13 15.09
CA VAL A 136 -16.18 -2.20 15.53
C VAL A 136 -16.15 -0.96 14.64
N ILE A 137 -16.14 -1.16 13.32
CA ILE A 137 -16.13 -0.07 12.35
C ILE A 137 -17.38 0.81 12.47
N ASN A 138 -18.57 0.23 12.58
CA ASN A 138 -19.81 1.02 12.68
C ASN A 138 -19.88 1.84 13.98
N ARG A 139 -19.36 1.32 15.09
CA ARG A 139 -19.22 2.12 16.34
C ARG A 139 -18.22 3.25 16.16
N CYS A 140 -17.05 2.94 15.59
CA CYS A 140 -16.03 3.94 15.30
C CYS A 140 -16.59 5.06 14.41
N GLN A 141 -17.28 4.70 13.32
CA GLN A 141 -17.88 5.63 12.37
C GLN A 141 -18.80 6.63 13.09
N GLN A 142 -19.63 6.18 14.03
CA GLN A 142 -20.50 7.07 14.81
C GLN A 142 -19.70 8.05 15.66
N THR A 143 -18.63 7.58 16.33
CA THR A 143 -17.72 8.45 17.09
C THR A 143 -17.01 9.46 16.18
N LEU A 144 -16.60 9.04 14.98
CA LEU A 144 -15.97 9.92 14.01
C LEU A 144 -16.95 10.96 13.47
N ALA A 145 -18.17 10.57 13.12
CA ALA A 145 -19.19 11.48 12.60
C ALA A 145 -19.68 12.51 13.63
N ALA A 146 -19.63 12.18 14.92
CA ALA A 146 -19.98 13.12 15.99
C ALA A 146 -19.01 14.32 16.10
N ARG A 147 -17.79 14.18 15.58
CA ARG A 147 -16.72 15.20 15.70
C ARG A 147 -16.18 15.73 14.37
N ASN A 148 -16.53 15.08 13.26
CA ASN A 148 -16.01 15.37 11.93
C ASN A 148 -17.13 15.42 10.88
N ASP A 149 -16.97 16.28 9.89
CA ASP A 149 -17.74 16.21 8.64
C ASP A 149 -17.09 15.21 7.67
N LEU A 150 -17.49 13.94 7.78
CA LEU A 150 -16.88 12.84 7.01
C LEU A 150 -17.04 12.97 5.48
N ALA A 151 -17.92 13.85 4.98
CA ALA A 151 -18.06 14.11 3.56
C ALA A 151 -16.85 14.86 2.98
N GLY A 152 -16.04 15.50 3.84
CA GLY A 152 -14.88 16.29 3.48
C GLY A 152 -13.61 15.49 3.14
N TYR A 153 -13.64 14.16 3.14
CA TYR A 153 -12.43 13.31 3.09
C TYR A 153 -12.21 12.59 1.74
N ALA A 154 -13.00 12.91 0.72
CA ALA A 154 -12.77 12.37 -0.62
C ALA A 154 -11.45 12.88 -1.23
N THR A 155 -10.84 12.08 -2.10
CA THR A 155 -9.56 12.32 -2.77
C THR A 155 -9.55 13.62 -3.56
N HIS A 156 -10.62 13.93 -4.29
CA HIS A 156 -10.73 15.16 -5.07
C HIS A 156 -10.69 16.44 -4.21
N ILE A 157 -10.97 16.32 -2.91
CA ILE A 157 -10.83 17.41 -1.94
C ILE A 157 -9.41 17.42 -1.38
N ALA A 158 -8.87 16.25 -1.01
CA ALA A 158 -7.51 16.12 -0.47
C ALA A 158 -6.43 16.72 -1.39
N VAL A 159 -6.56 16.57 -2.71
CA VAL A 159 -5.57 17.13 -3.65
C VAL A 159 -5.50 18.66 -3.65
N GLN A 160 -6.57 19.35 -3.19
CA GLN A 160 -6.56 20.80 -3.01
C GLN A 160 -5.67 21.21 -1.84
N ASP A 161 -5.58 20.38 -0.80
CA ASP A 161 -4.65 20.59 0.32
C ASP A 161 -3.20 20.44 -0.13
N PHE A 162 -2.94 19.47 -1.01
CA PHE A 162 -1.61 19.26 -1.58
C PHE A 162 -1.18 20.51 -2.37
N ASP A 163 -2.10 21.14 -3.11
CA ASP A 163 -1.79 22.40 -3.82
C ASP A 163 -1.60 23.57 -2.86
N ALA A 164 -2.38 23.65 -1.78
CA ALA A 164 -2.19 24.65 -0.73
C ALA A 164 -0.80 24.52 -0.07
N ILE A 165 -0.34 23.29 0.19
CA ILE A 165 1.00 23.01 0.71
C ILE A 165 2.08 23.42 -0.29
N ARG A 166 1.93 23.05 -1.57
CA ARG A 166 2.82 23.49 -2.65
C ARG A 166 2.93 25.02 -2.67
N ALA A 167 1.80 25.72 -2.68
CA ALA A 167 1.74 27.17 -2.72
C ALA A 167 2.40 27.79 -1.49
N LYS A 168 2.14 27.25 -0.29
CA LYS A 168 2.75 27.72 0.97
C LYS A 168 4.27 27.57 0.96
N LEU A 169 4.80 26.52 0.34
CA LEU A 169 6.24 26.28 0.19
C LEU A 169 6.88 27.09 -0.95
N GLY A 170 6.10 27.86 -1.71
CA GLY A 170 6.60 28.69 -2.80
C GLY A 170 7.02 27.94 -4.06
N ALA A 171 6.67 26.66 -4.19
CA ALA A 171 7.03 25.84 -5.35
C ALA A 171 6.10 26.12 -6.54
N GLU A 172 6.61 26.56 -7.69
CA GLU A 172 5.77 26.83 -8.87
C GLU A 172 5.20 25.54 -9.48
N ARG A 173 6.06 24.51 -9.60
CA ARG A 173 5.73 23.17 -10.07
C ARG A 173 6.38 22.11 -9.19
N ILE A 174 5.81 20.91 -9.19
CA ILE A 174 6.26 19.78 -8.39
C ILE A 174 6.41 18.52 -9.23
N ASN A 175 7.29 17.62 -8.77
CA ASN A 175 7.34 16.25 -9.25
C ASN A 175 6.48 15.42 -8.30
N LEU A 176 5.51 14.69 -8.82
CA LEU A 176 4.59 13.88 -8.03
C LEU A 176 4.99 12.43 -8.12
N TRP A 177 5.22 11.79 -6.99
CA TRP A 177 5.23 10.34 -6.90
C TRP A 177 4.05 9.89 -6.05
N GLY A 178 3.30 8.93 -6.56
CA GLY A 178 2.25 8.24 -5.82
C GLY A 178 2.53 6.75 -5.79
N GLY A 179 2.42 6.14 -4.61
CA GLY A 179 2.44 4.69 -4.46
C GLY A 179 1.05 4.16 -4.19
N SER A 180 0.62 3.10 -4.90
CA SER A 180 -0.69 2.45 -4.66
C SER A 180 -1.85 3.45 -4.81
N TYR A 181 -2.77 3.57 -3.84
CA TYR A 181 -3.79 4.63 -3.80
C TYR A 181 -3.20 6.06 -4.00
N GLY A 182 -1.96 6.32 -3.60
CA GLY A 182 -1.29 7.60 -3.87
C GLY A 182 -1.20 7.92 -5.36
N THR A 183 -1.23 6.92 -6.25
CA THR A 183 -1.35 7.11 -7.70
C THR A 183 -2.70 7.70 -8.09
N ARG A 184 -3.80 7.30 -7.44
CA ARG A 184 -5.13 7.88 -7.62
C ARG A 184 -5.11 9.37 -7.28
N ALA A 185 -4.54 9.70 -6.14
CA ALA A 185 -4.41 11.08 -5.68
C ALA A 185 -3.48 11.90 -6.59
N ALA A 186 -2.39 11.32 -7.09
CA ALA A 186 -1.48 11.99 -8.02
C ALA A 186 -2.15 12.25 -9.39
N ILE A 187 -2.90 11.28 -9.91
CA ILE A 187 -3.70 11.42 -11.13
C ILE A 187 -4.74 12.53 -10.94
N GLU A 188 -5.47 12.54 -9.82
CA GLU A 188 -6.48 13.57 -9.57
C GLU A 188 -5.87 14.96 -9.35
N TYR A 189 -4.72 15.06 -8.68
CA TYR A 189 -3.99 16.32 -8.60
C TYR A 189 -3.60 16.82 -10.00
N SER A 190 -3.10 15.92 -10.87
CA SER A 190 -2.71 16.28 -12.24
C SER A 190 -3.90 16.71 -13.10
N ARG A 191 -5.11 16.23 -12.79
CA ARG A 191 -6.36 16.67 -13.41
C ARG A 191 -6.73 18.09 -13.01
N GLN A 192 -6.68 18.39 -11.71
CA GLN A 192 -7.11 19.69 -11.18
C GLN A 192 -6.05 20.78 -11.39
N PHE A 193 -4.76 20.42 -11.35
CA PHE A 193 -3.64 21.36 -11.40
C PHE A 193 -2.57 20.94 -12.43
N PRO A 194 -2.91 20.66 -13.70
CA PRO A 194 -1.96 20.16 -14.69
C PRO A 194 -0.77 21.12 -14.90
N GLN A 195 -0.96 22.43 -14.76
CA GLN A 195 0.07 23.46 -14.85
C GLN A 195 1.09 23.45 -13.69
N ARG A 196 0.75 22.80 -12.57
CA ARG A 196 1.59 22.66 -11.38
C ARG A 196 2.40 21.37 -11.37
N VAL A 197 2.14 20.46 -12.31
CA VAL A 197 2.89 19.20 -12.44
C VAL A 197 4.05 19.39 -13.39
N ARG A 198 5.27 19.07 -12.92
CA ARG A 198 6.45 18.97 -13.77
C ARG A 198 6.64 17.56 -14.30
N THR A 199 6.62 16.56 -13.41
CA THR A 199 6.63 15.14 -13.78
C THR A 199 5.66 14.38 -12.87
N LEU A 200 5.06 13.31 -13.42
CA LEU A 200 4.15 12.41 -12.71
C LEU A 200 4.76 11.01 -12.68
N MET A 201 4.86 10.39 -11.51
CA MET A 201 5.42 9.05 -11.31
C MET A 201 4.40 8.21 -10.55
N LEU A 202 3.88 7.16 -11.20
CA LEU A 202 2.81 6.33 -10.70
C LEU A 202 3.35 4.91 -10.47
N ASP A 203 3.45 4.49 -9.21
CA ASP A 203 4.03 3.21 -8.83
C ASP A 203 2.97 2.29 -8.21
N GLY A 204 2.66 1.18 -8.89
CA GLY A 204 1.53 0.31 -8.53
C GLY A 204 0.19 1.02 -8.71
N VAL A 205 -0.23 1.21 -9.96
CA VAL A 205 -1.32 2.13 -10.35
C VAL A 205 -2.72 1.67 -9.93
N ALA A 206 -3.41 2.48 -9.12
CA ALA A 206 -4.79 2.32 -8.67
C ALA A 206 -5.66 3.47 -9.21
N PRO A 207 -6.17 3.40 -10.45
CA PRO A 207 -7.03 4.44 -10.98
C PRO A 207 -8.40 4.49 -10.24
N ALA A 208 -9.14 5.60 -10.39
CA ALA A 208 -10.44 5.78 -9.73
C ALA A 208 -11.53 4.82 -10.24
N ASP A 209 -11.39 4.29 -11.46
CA ASP A 209 -12.29 3.30 -12.07
C ASP A 209 -11.93 1.84 -11.69
N MET A 210 -11.04 1.65 -10.71
CA MET A 210 -10.67 0.36 -10.14
C MET A 210 -11.33 0.22 -8.75
N PRO A 211 -12.61 -0.17 -8.65
CA PRO A 211 -13.33 -0.11 -7.39
C PRO A 211 -12.94 -1.23 -6.43
N LEU A 212 -12.66 -0.85 -5.19
CA LEU A 212 -12.65 -1.77 -4.06
C LEU A 212 -14.09 -2.12 -3.63
N PRO A 213 -14.33 -3.33 -3.09
CA PRO A 213 -13.35 -4.41 -2.92
C PRO A 213 -13.37 -5.46 -4.04
N VAL A 214 -14.10 -5.25 -5.15
CA VAL A 214 -14.16 -6.25 -6.23
C VAL A 214 -12.79 -6.52 -6.85
N SER A 215 -11.91 -5.51 -6.92
CA SER A 215 -10.51 -5.68 -7.33
C SER A 215 -9.70 -6.55 -6.37
N ILE A 216 -9.98 -6.53 -5.05
CA ILE A 216 -9.32 -7.41 -4.07
C ILE A 216 -9.55 -8.88 -4.45
N ALA A 217 -10.80 -9.22 -4.77
CA ALA A 217 -11.17 -10.57 -5.18
C ALA A 217 -10.55 -10.94 -6.53
N ARG A 218 -10.75 -10.10 -7.54
CA ARG A 218 -10.28 -10.33 -8.92
C ARG A 218 -8.75 -10.47 -8.99
N ASP A 219 -8.03 -9.48 -8.49
CA ASP A 219 -6.58 -9.36 -8.71
C ASP A 219 -5.79 -10.23 -7.74
N GLY A 220 -6.28 -10.37 -6.51
CA GLY A 220 -5.72 -11.30 -5.53
C GLY A 220 -5.82 -12.76 -6.00
N ASP A 221 -6.98 -13.18 -6.49
CA ASP A 221 -7.20 -14.55 -6.97
C ASP A 221 -6.42 -14.87 -8.25
N ALA A 222 -6.28 -13.88 -9.14
CA ALA A 222 -5.42 -13.98 -10.32
C ALA A 222 -3.95 -14.19 -9.91
N MET A 223 -3.47 -13.48 -8.89
CA MET A 223 -2.09 -13.64 -8.41
C MET A 223 -1.85 -14.98 -7.68
N VAL A 224 -2.85 -15.48 -6.95
CA VAL A 224 -2.82 -16.87 -6.42
C VAL A 224 -2.67 -17.87 -7.56
N SER A 225 -3.41 -17.69 -8.65
CA SER A 225 -3.31 -18.55 -9.84
C SER A 225 -1.92 -18.47 -10.50
N ASN A 226 -1.34 -17.27 -10.58
CA ASN A 226 0.04 -17.10 -11.07
C ASN A 226 1.06 -17.84 -10.19
N LEU A 227 0.90 -17.79 -8.87
CA LEU A 227 1.77 -18.50 -7.94
C LEU A 227 1.68 -20.02 -8.12
N ILE A 228 0.47 -20.55 -8.30
CA ILE A 228 0.23 -21.97 -8.59
C ILE A 228 0.97 -22.38 -9.86
N GLU A 229 0.81 -21.63 -10.94
CA GLU A 229 1.49 -21.88 -12.21
C GLU A 229 3.02 -21.81 -12.08
N ALA A 230 3.52 -20.84 -11.34
CA ALA A 230 4.95 -20.69 -11.08
C ALA A 230 5.53 -21.87 -10.29
N CYS A 231 4.81 -22.39 -9.29
CA CYS A 231 5.24 -23.58 -8.55
C CYS A 231 5.24 -24.83 -9.44
N ALA A 232 4.23 -24.99 -10.30
CA ALA A 232 4.17 -26.12 -11.22
C ALA A 232 5.30 -26.12 -12.27
N LYS A 233 5.78 -24.93 -12.68
CA LYS A 233 6.90 -24.77 -13.61
C LYS A 233 8.28 -24.92 -12.94
N ASP A 234 8.37 -24.72 -11.63
CA ASP A 234 9.59 -24.89 -10.86
C ASP A 234 9.78 -26.36 -10.45
N ALA A 235 10.87 -27.00 -10.88
CA ALA A 235 11.09 -28.43 -10.66
C ALA A 235 11.16 -28.82 -9.17
N ALA A 236 11.72 -27.95 -8.32
CA ALA A 236 11.83 -28.22 -6.89
C ALA A 236 10.46 -28.05 -6.20
N CYS A 237 9.74 -26.98 -6.53
CA CYS A 237 8.40 -26.73 -6.00
C CYS A 237 7.41 -27.81 -6.45
N ALA A 238 7.35 -28.13 -7.74
CA ALA A 238 6.46 -29.15 -8.30
C ALA A 238 6.73 -30.54 -7.70
N LYS A 239 8.00 -30.90 -7.48
CA LYS A 239 8.35 -32.16 -6.82
C LYS A 239 7.89 -32.19 -5.35
N ARG A 240 7.97 -31.06 -4.65
CA ARG A 240 7.66 -30.97 -3.21
C ARG A 240 6.17 -30.77 -2.91
N TYR A 241 5.47 -30.05 -3.78
CA TYR A 241 4.07 -29.67 -3.66
C TYR A 241 3.31 -30.01 -4.96
N PRO A 242 3.28 -31.29 -5.39
CA PRO A 242 2.66 -31.68 -6.67
C PRO A 242 1.14 -31.41 -6.72
N ASP A 243 0.51 -31.24 -5.55
CA ASP A 243 -0.91 -30.99 -5.37
C ASP A 243 -1.20 -29.56 -4.85
N PHE A 244 -0.27 -28.61 -5.05
CA PHE A 244 -0.40 -27.26 -4.54
C PHE A 244 -1.70 -26.57 -4.98
N ALA A 245 -2.07 -26.69 -6.25
CA ALA A 245 -3.32 -26.13 -6.79
C ALA A 245 -4.55 -26.67 -6.05
N GLN A 246 -4.63 -27.99 -5.89
CA GLN A 246 -5.73 -28.68 -5.23
C GLN A 246 -5.81 -28.29 -3.75
N ARG A 247 -4.66 -28.12 -3.08
CA ARG A 247 -4.61 -27.67 -1.68
C ARG A 247 -5.08 -26.23 -1.51
N VAL A 248 -4.76 -25.33 -2.45
CA VAL A 248 -5.31 -23.98 -2.45
C VAL A 248 -6.84 -24.04 -2.62
N ASP A 249 -7.33 -24.74 -3.63
CA ASP A 249 -8.77 -24.82 -3.91
C ASP A 249 -9.54 -25.47 -2.75
N ALA A 250 -8.95 -26.46 -2.07
CA ALA A 250 -9.52 -27.11 -0.90
C ALA A 250 -9.87 -26.11 0.23
N LEU A 251 -9.06 -25.07 0.43
CA LEU A 251 -9.29 -24.03 1.45
C LEU A 251 -10.53 -23.17 1.16
N PHE A 252 -11.06 -23.23 -0.08
CA PHE A 252 -12.21 -22.46 -0.55
C PHE A 252 -13.44 -23.32 -0.88
N THR A 253 -13.39 -24.63 -0.65
CA THR A 253 -14.50 -25.57 -0.93
C THR A 253 -15.73 -25.32 -0.04
N GLN A 254 -15.51 -24.84 1.18
CA GLN A 254 -16.56 -24.46 2.12
C GLN A 254 -16.58 -22.93 2.32
N PRO A 255 -17.71 -22.32 2.71
CA PRO A 255 -17.76 -20.91 3.09
C PRO A 255 -16.82 -20.57 4.26
N THR A 256 -16.58 -21.56 5.12
CA THR A 256 -15.70 -21.48 6.29
C THR A 256 -14.86 -22.74 6.37
N SER A 257 -13.54 -22.56 6.46
CA SER A 257 -12.58 -23.65 6.71
C SER A 257 -12.33 -23.80 8.21
N THR A 258 -11.97 -25.01 8.67
CA THR A 258 -11.52 -25.23 10.05
C THR A 258 -10.02 -25.40 10.07
N LEU A 259 -9.31 -24.51 10.75
CA LEU A 259 -7.85 -24.55 10.87
C LEU A 259 -7.43 -24.50 12.33
N ALA A 260 -6.43 -25.29 12.69
CA ALA A 260 -5.77 -25.19 13.98
C ALA A 260 -4.78 -24.01 13.96
N LEU A 261 -4.99 -23.03 14.84
CA LEU A 261 -4.15 -21.86 15.02
C LEU A 261 -3.68 -21.80 16.48
N THR A 262 -2.51 -21.22 16.70
CA THR A 262 -2.01 -20.90 18.03
C THR A 262 -2.75 -19.67 18.54
N ASP A 263 -3.52 -19.85 19.61
CA ASP A 263 -4.25 -18.79 20.30
C ASP A 263 -3.24 -17.79 20.89
N PRO A 264 -3.30 -16.50 20.52
CA PRO A 264 -2.26 -15.53 20.89
C PRO A 264 -2.21 -15.25 22.40
N TYR A 265 -3.29 -15.51 23.14
CA TYR A 265 -3.36 -15.26 24.57
C TYR A 265 -2.89 -16.47 25.39
N SER A 266 -3.39 -17.66 25.08
CA SER A 266 -3.09 -18.89 25.82
C SER A 266 -1.86 -19.65 25.30
N GLY A 267 -1.39 -19.34 24.08
CA GLY A 267 -0.32 -20.08 23.40
C GLY A 267 -0.70 -21.51 23.00
N GLN A 268 -1.97 -21.89 23.17
CA GLN A 268 -2.45 -23.24 22.88
C GLN A 268 -2.95 -23.34 21.44
N LYS A 269 -2.75 -24.52 20.84
CA LYS A 269 -3.32 -24.84 19.52
C LYS A 269 -4.82 -25.07 19.68
N LYS A 270 -5.65 -24.26 19.02
CA LYS A 270 -7.12 -24.39 19.01
C LYS A 270 -7.63 -24.42 17.58
N SER A 271 -8.78 -25.08 17.37
CA SER A 271 -9.44 -25.09 16.06
C SER A 271 -10.35 -23.87 15.93
N TYR A 272 -10.19 -23.11 14.85
CA TYR A 272 -10.97 -21.93 14.55
C TYR A 272 -11.74 -22.08 13.25
N ALA A 273 -12.92 -21.47 13.22
CA ALA A 273 -13.69 -21.23 12.01
C ALA A 273 -13.05 -20.05 11.24
N VAL A 274 -12.42 -20.34 10.11
CA VAL A 274 -11.73 -19.36 9.27
C VAL A 274 -12.59 -19.08 8.04
N PRO A 275 -13.28 -17.93 7.96
CA PRO A 275 -14.16 -17.62 6.84
C PRO A 275 -13.38 -17.35 5.56
N ARG A 276 -14.09 -17.42 4.43
CA ARG A 276 -13.54 -17.23 3.08
C ARG A 276 -12.67 -15.96 2.92
N ASN A 277 -13.10 -14.81 3.44
CA ASN A 277 -12.32 -13.57 3.37
C ASN A 277 -11.04 -13.63 4.20
N ALA A 278 -11.04 -14.32 5.35
CA ALA A 278 -9.84 -14.52 6.16
C ALA A 278 -8.82 -15.43 5.45
N VAL A 279 -9.26 -16.53 4.83
CA VAL A 279 -8.41 -17.38 3.98
C VAL A 279 -7.83 -16.57 2.82
N ALA A 280 -8.69 -15.82 2.12
CA ALA A 280 -8.29 -14.97 1.01
C ALA A 280 -7.25 -13.92 1.43
N SER A 281 -7.45 -13.22 2.55
CA SER A 281 -6.48 -12.28 3.11
C SER A 281 -5.16 -12.97 3.47
N ALA A 282 -5.20 -14.13 4.11
CA ALA A 282 -4.00 -14.85 4.53
C ALA A 282 -3.16 -15.38 3.34
N LEU A 283 -3.79 -15.62 2.18
CA LEU A 283 -3.10 -15.90 0.93
C LEU A 283 -2.63 -14.64 0.21
N ARG A 284 -3.46 -13.59 0.17
CA ARG A 284 -3.20 -12.35 -0.59
C ARG A 284 -2.10 -11.51 0.04
N THR A 285 -2.07 -11.36 1.35
CA THR A 285 -1.13 -10.46 2.05
C THR A 285 0.34 -10.82 1.75
N PRO A 286 0.78 -12.09 1.83
CA PRO A 286 2.15 -12.46 1.48
C PRO A 286 2.50 -12.24 -0.01
N LEU A 287 1.51 -12.11 -0.91
CA LEU A 287 1.75 -11.83 -2.33
C LEU A 287 2.27 -10.41 -2.59
N TYR A 288 2.14 -9.48 -1.63
CA TYR A 288 2.70 -8.14 -1.74
C TYR A 288 4.22 -8.17 -1.91
N ALA A 289 4.89 -9.14 -1.27
CA ALA A 289 6.34 -9.28 -1.28
C ALA A 289 6.76 -10.65 -1.85
N PRO A 290 7.48 -10.71 -2.99
CA PRO A 290 7.87 -11.97 -3.62
C PRO A 290 8.63 -12.95 -2.69
N GLY A 291 9.40 -12.44 -1.73
CA GLY A 291 10.10 -13.28 -0.76
C GLY A 291 9.15 -14.00 0.20
N MET A 292 8.04 -13.37 0.57
CA MET A 292 7.00 -14.00 1.40
C MET A 292 6.12 -14.93 0.57
N SER A 293 5.79 -14.55 -0.67
CA SER A 293 4.98 -15.40 -1.56
C SER A 293 5.67 -16.73 -1.90
N ALA A 294 7.01 -16.75 -1.95
CA ALA A 294 7.79 -17.97 -2.13
C ALA A 294 7.64 -18.99 -0.99
N MET A 295 7.11 -18.58 0.17
CA MET A 295 6.85 -19.45 1.33
C MET A 295 5.42 -20.02 1.35
N LEU A 296 4.51 -19.50 0.52
CA LEU A 296 3.11 -19.90 0.50
C LEU A 296 2.87 -21.38 0.14
N PRO A 297 3.61 -22.03 -0.79
CA PRO A 297 3.39 -23.46 -1.06
C PRO A 297 3.52 -24.34 0.19
N GLN A 298 4.52 -24.06 1.04
CA GLN A 298 4.67 -24.75 2.31
C GLN A 298 3.54 -24.41 3.28
N ALA A 299 3.19 -23.13 3.40
CA ALA A 299 2.16 -22.68 4.32
C ALA A 299 0.78 -23.29 3.99
N VAL A 300 0.44 -23.33 2.70
CA VAL A 300 -0.77 -23.98 2.19
C VAL A 300 -0.71 -25.49 2.39
N ALA A 301 0.43 -26.14 2.19
CA ALA A 301 0.58 -27.56 2.48
C ALA A 301 0.27 -27.90 3.94
N ARG A 302 0.70 -27.04 4.88
CA ARG A 302 0.40 -27.16 6.31
C ARG A 302 -1.07 -26.86 6.61
N ALA A 303 -1.63 -25.80 6.03
CA ALA A 303 -3.04 -25.43 6.21
C ALA A 303 -3.97 -26.53 5.70
N ALA A 304 -3.68 -27.14 4.55
CA ALA A 304 -4.42 -28.28 4.02
C ALA A 304 -4.31 -29.54 4.89
N ALA A 305 -3.30 -29.62 5.77
CA ALA A 305 -3.16 -30.65 6.80
C ALA A 305 -3.78 -30.22 8.16
N GLY A 306 -4.54 -29.13 8.19
CA GLY A 306 -5.23 -28.61 9.36
C GLY A 306 -4.41 -27.59 10.18
N ASP A 307 -3.16 -27.29 9.82
CA ASP A 307 -2.31 -26.34 10.54
C ASP A 307 -2.21 -24.99 9.83
N GLY A 308 -2.99 -24.00 10.30
CA GLY A 308 -3.06 -22.67 9.71
C GLY A 308 -1.96 -21.70 10.16
N ASP A 309 -1.15 -22.04 11.17
CA ASP A 309 -0.18 -21.12 11.76
C ASP A 309 0.80 -20.51 10.74
N PRO A 310 1.41 -21.29 9.82
CA PRO A 310 2.34 -20.71 8.86
C PRO A 310 1.68 -19.68 7.94
N MET A 311 0.42 -19.90 7.56
CA MET A 311 -0.31 -18.99 6.68
C MET A 311 -0.63 -17.69 7.42
N LEU A 312 -1.11 -17.80 8.67
CA LEU A 312 -1.37 -16.64 9.52
C LEU A 312 -0.08 -15.87 9.84
N ALA A 313 1.02 -16.57 10.14
CA ALA A 313 2.32 -15.96 10.43
C ALA A 313 2.85 -15.14 9.26
N LEU A 314 2.76 -15.67 8.02
CA LEU A 314 3.15 -14.92 6.82
C LEU A 314 2.29 -13.66 6.64
N SER A 315 0.98 -13.77 6.85
CA SER A 315 0.07 -12.62 6.76
C SER A 315 0.42 -11.56 7.81
N ASN A 316 0.64 -11.96 9.07
CA ASN A 316 0.94 -11.05 10.17
C ASN A 316 2.33 -10.42 10.07
N ALA A 317 3.32 -11.14 9.55
CA ALA A 317 4.67 -10.61 9.33
C ALA A 317 4.68 -9.41 8.38
N PHE A 318 3.72 -9.34 7.46
CA PHE A 318 3.50 -8.19 6.60
C PHE A 318 2.56 -7.16 7.24
N ALA A 319 1.38 -7.59 7.69
CA ALA A 319 0.33 -6.69 8.16
C ALA A 319 0.67 -5.97 9.47
N GLY A 320 1.40 -6.62 10.39
CA GLY A 320 1.73 -6.05 11.70
C GLY A 320 2.58 -4.78 11.63
N GLY A 321 3.37 -4.61 10.56
CA GLY A 321 4.10 -3.36 10.31
C GLY A 321 3.25 -2.23 9.73
N MET A 322 2.09 -2.55 9.13
CA MET A 322 1.21 -1.56 8.48
C MET A 322 0.08 -1.06 9.39
N GLU A 323 -0.25 -1.79 10.45
CA GLU A 323 -1.41 -1.51 11.28
C GLU A 323 -1.34 -0.14 11.99
N ASP A 324 -0.17 0.22 12.53
CA ASP A 324 0.08 1.53 13.14
C ASP A 324 0.23 2.67 12.13
N GLU A 325 0.27 2.35 10.83
CA GLU A 325 0.45 3.31 9.75
C GLU A 325 -0.84 3.58 8.97
N MET A 326 -1.94 2.89 9.28
CA MET A 326 -3.18 2.91 8.49
C MET A 326 -4.38 3.44 9.29
N SER A 327 -4.88 4.61 8.89
CA SER A 327 -6.13 5.18 9.41
C SER A 327 -7.35 4.49 8.79
N MET A 328 -7.88 3.46 9.45
CA MET A 328 -9.00 2.67 8.92
C MET A 328 -10.30 3.46 8.72
N GLY A 329 -10.58 4.47 9.55
CA GLY A 329 -11.71 5.37 9.33
C GLY A 329 -11.54 6.21 8.05
N MET A 330 -10.31 6.62 7.75
CA MET A 330 -9.99 7.33 6.50
C MET A 330 -10.05 6.40 5.29
N HIS A 331 -9.53 5.17 5.41
CA HIS A 331 -9.64 4.14 4.39
C HIS A 331 -11.10 3.99 3.94
N LEU A 332 -12.01 3.84 4.90
CA LEU A 332 -13.43 3.68 4.63
C LEU A 332 -14.09 4.97 4.15
N ALA A 333 -13.69 6.15 4.65
CA ALA A 333 -14.19 7.42 4.13
C ALA A 333 -13.95 7.57 2.62
N VAL A 334 -12.81 7.09 2.11
CA VAL A 334 -12.51 7.03 0.67
C VAL A 334 -13.30 5.92 -0.02
N VAL A 335 -13.16 4.67 0.42
CA VAL A 335 -13.75 3.51 -0.27
C VAL A 335 -15.27 3.61 -0.35
N CYS A 336 -15.93 4.05 0.72
CA CYS A 336 -17.38 4.17 0.76
C CYS A 336 -17.92 5.33 -0.10
N ALA A 337 -17.12 6.39 -0.30
CA ALA A 337 -17.48 7.54 -1.11
C ALA A 337 -17.18 7.35 -2.60
N GLU A 338 -16.07 6.67 -2.92
CA GLU A 338 -15.51 6.64 -4.29
C GLU A 338 -15.66 5.29 -4.98
N ASP A 339 -15.48 4.19 -4.25
CA ASP A 339 -15.41 2.86 -4.87
C ASP A 339 -16.74 2.12 -4.76
N LEU A 340 -17.36 2.13 -3.58
CA LEU A 340 -18.60 1.39 -3.32
C LEU A 340 -19.75 1.81 -4.26
N PRO A 341 -19.94 3.11 -4.59
CA PRO A 341 -20.95 3.53 -5.57
C PRO A 341 -20.66 3.05 -7.00
N GLN A 342 -19.44 2.63 -7.32
CA GLN A 342 -19.05 2.11 -8.64
C GLN A 342 -19.25 0.58 -8.77
N LEU A 343 -19.69 -0.09 -7.70
CA LEU A 343 -20.04 -1.50 -7.78
C LEU A 343 -21.32 -1.70 -8.59
N ASN A 344 -21.32 -2.71 -9.47
CA ASN A 344 -22.45 -3.07 -10.31
C ASN A 344 -22.54 -4.60 -10.46
N ASP A 345 -23.66 -5.10 -10.98
CA ASP A 345 -23.90 -6.54 -11.10
C ASP A 345 -22.80 -7.26 -11.89
N ALA A 346 -22.23 -6.60 -12.91
CA ALA A 346 -21.20 -7.21 -13.75
C ALA A 346 -19.88 -7.41 -12.98
N ASN A 347 -19.39 -6.39 -12.25
CA ASN A 347 -18.13 -6.51 -11.51
C ASN A 347 -18.27 -7.37 -10.24
N VAL A 348 -19.44 -7.37 -9.59
CA VAL A 348 -19.75 -8.28 -8.48
C VAL A 348 -19.83 -9.72 -8.97
N ALA A 349 -20.45 -9.98 -10.13
CA ALA A 349 -20.51 -11.31 -10.72
C ALA A 349 -19.12 -11.82 -11.15
N GLN A 350 -18.20 -10.94 -11.55
CA GLN A 350 -16.80 -11.32 -11.79
C GLN A 350 -16.11 -11.75 -10.49
N ALA A 351 -16.25 -10.98 -9.41
CA ALA A 351 -15.71 -11.34 -8.10
C ALA A 351 -16.28 -12.69 -7.60
N ALA A 352 -17.58 -12.94 -7.80
CA ALA A 352 -18.24 -14.19 -7.41
C ALA A 352 -17.66 -15.45 -8.09
N LYS A 353 -17.02 -15.31 -9.27
CA LYS A 353 -16.39 -16.42 -9.99
C LYS A 353 -14.98 -16.76 -9.50
N THR A 354 -14.39 -15.93 -8.64
CA THR A 354 -13.04 -16.11 -8.09
C THR A 354 -13.05 -17.04 -6.87
N ARG A 355 -11.90 -17.57 -6.46
CA ARG A 355 -11.80 -18.27 -5.16
C ARG A 355 -12.12 -17.34 -4.00
N PHE A 356 -11.91 -16.03 -4.11
CA PHE A 356 -12.19 -15.10 -3.01
C PHE A 356 -13.69 -14.80 -2.88
N GLY A 357 -14.44 -14.92 -3.99
CA GLY A 357 -15.90 -14.72 -4.03
C GLY A 357 -16.32 -13.29 -3.67
N THR A 358 -17.54 -13.12 -3.18
CA THR A 358 -18.10 -11.82 -2.77
C THR A 358 -17.87 -11.48 -1.30
N ALA A 359 -17.09 -12.28 -0.56
CA ALA A 359 -16.96 -12.12 0.90
C ALA A 359 -16.44 -10.72 1.30
N PHE A 360 -15.48 -10.17 0.56
CA PHE A 360 -15.03 -8.78 0.78
C PHE A 360 -16.11 -7.75 0.41
N VAL A 361 -16.89 -7.98 -0.65
CA VAL A 361 -17.98 -7.08 -1.05
C VAL A 361 -18.99 -6.94 0.07
N GLU A 362 -19.45 -8.06 0.65
CA GLU A 362 -20.40 -8.03 1.76
C GLU A 362 -19.82 -7.36 3.00
N GLN A 363 -18.53 -7.63 3.29
CA GLN A 363 -17.83 -7.02 4.41
C GLN A 363 -17.76 -5.49 4.29
N TYR A 364 -17.32 -4.96 3.14
CA TYR A 364 -17.24 -3.52 2.90
C TYR A 364 -18.62 -2.87 2.84
N ARG A 365 -19.65 -3.52 2.27
CA ARG A 365 -21.03 -3.02 2.34
C ARG A 365 -21.50 -2.84 3.79
N GLY A 366 -21.18 -3.79 4.66
CA GLY A 366 -21.46 -3.70 6.09
C GLY A 366 -20.69 -2.58 6.80
N MET A 367 -19.40 -2.44 6.51
CA MET A 367 -18.51 -1.41 7.08
C MET A 367 -18.81 0.01 6.60
N CYS A 368 -19.35 0.15 5.39
CA CYS A 368 -19.70 1.45 4.82
C CYS A 368 -21.06 2.00 5.31
N LYS A 369 -21.79 1.24 6.13
CA LYS A 369 -23.07 1.70 6.66
C LYS A 369 -22.85 2.94 7.56
N GLY A 370 -23.43 4.06 7.17
CA GLY A 370 -23.34 5.32 7.92
C GLY A 370 -22.24 6.27 7.44
N PHE A 371 -21.28 5.82 6.63
CA PHE A 371 -20.38 6.74 5.94
C PHE A 371 -21.14 7.56 4.89
N PRO A 372 -20.85 8.87 4.77
CA PRO A 372 -21.52 9.71 3.78
C PRO A 372 -21.08 9.37 2.36
N GLN A 373 -21.96 9.61 1.40
CA GLN A 373 -21.67 9.55 -0.03
C GLN A 373 -21.69 10.98 -0.60
N PRO A 374 -20.57 11.73 -0.46
CA PRO A 374 -20.50 13.07 -1.02
C PRO A 374 -20.63 13.03 -2.54
N GLN A 375 -21.01 14.16 -3.14
CA GLN A 375 -21.00 14.31 -4.58
C GLN A 375 -19.55 14.24 -5.09
N ILE A 376 -19.23 13.19 -5.84
CA ILE A 376 -17.94 13.07 -6.53
C ILE A 376 -18.07 13.71 -7.92
N PRO A 377 -17.11 14.56 -8.34
CA PRO A 377 -17.11 15.12 -9.69
C PRO A 377 -17.15 14.02 -10.75
N ALA A 378 -18.01 14.15 -11.76
CA ALA A 378 -18.15 13.13 -12.81
C ALA A 378 -16.83 12.87 -13.59
N THR A 379 -15.97 13.88 -13.67
CA THR A 379 -14.65 13.80 -14.31
C THR A 379 -13.64 12.96 -13.52
N TYR A 380 -13.90 12.66 -12.25
CA TYR A 380 -13.00 11.91 -11.36
C TYR A 380 -12.66 10.52 -11.91
N TYR A 381 -13.67 9.82 -12.45
CA TYR A 381 -13.54 8.47 -13.00
C TYR A 381 -13.10 8.44 -14.47
N SER A 382 -13.02 9.60 -15.13
CA SER A 382 -12.66 9.68 -16.55
C SER A 382 -11.13 9.62 -16.73
N PRO A 383 -10.60 9.25 -17.91
CA PRO A 383 -9.18 9.45 -18.21
C PRO A 383 -8.73 10.92 -18.02
N VAL A 384 -7.50 11.13 -17.55
CA VAL A 384 -6.84 12.45 -17.61
C VAL A 384 -6.27 12.63 -19.03
N LYS A 385 -6.27 13.84 -19.58
CA LYS A 385 -5.62 14.13 -20.87
C LYS A 385 -4.76 15.38 -20.75
N HIS A 386 -3.44 15.19 -20.59
CA HIS A 386 -2.45 16.25 -20.66
C HIS A 386 -1.08 15.68 -21.12
N ASP A 387 -0.14 16.56 -21.43
CA ASP A 387 1.18 16.25 -22.00
C ASP A 387 2.32 16.18 -20.96
N ARG A 388 2.01 16.30 -19.67
CA ARG A 388 3.02 16.19 -18.61
C ARG A 388 3.72 14.83 -18.67
N PRO A 389 5.07 14.81 -18.63
CA PRO A 389 5.83 13.57 -18.61
C PRO A 389 5.36 12.67 -17.48
N THR A 390 4.98 11.44 -17.82
CA THR A 390 4.44 10.46 -16.89
C THR A 390 5.25 9.15 -16.93
N LEU A 391 5.74 8.71 -15.78
CA LEU A 391 6.37 7.40 -15.60
C LEU A 391 5.41 6.49 -14.85
N VAL A 392 5.11 5.35 -15.43
CA VAL A 392 4.31 4.29 -14.81
C VAL A 392 5.22 3.11 -14.47
N LEU A 393 5.16 2.64 -13.23
CA LEU A 393 5.87 1.47 -12.73
C LEU A 393 4.86 0.42 -12.26
N SER A 394 5.09 -0.85 -12.64
CA SER A 394 4.26 -1.97 -12.18
C SER A 394 5.09 -3.18 -11.82
N GLY A 395 4.74 -3.82 -10.70
CA GLY A 395 5.23 -5.16 -10.40
C GLY A 395 4.48 -6.19 -11.22
N GLY A 396 5.20 -7.11 -11.86
CA GLY A 396 4.58 -8.21 -12.61
C GLY A 396 3.86 -9.21 -11.72
N LEU A 397 4.18 -9.25 -10.42
CA LEU A 397 3.56 -10.09 -9.40
C LEU A 397 2.68 -9.29 -8.43
N ASP A 398 2.23 -8.09 -8.81
CA ASP A 398 1.43 -7.22 -7.95
C ASP A 398 -0.01 -7.78 -7.77
N PRO A 399 -0.42 -8.18 -6.54
CA PRO A 399 -1.76 -8.72 -6.26
C PRO A 399 -2.81 -7.63 -6.01
N VAL A 400 -2.41 -6.35 -6.12
CA VAL A 400 -3.22 -5.18 -5.77
C VAL A 400 -3.51 -4.35 -7.00
N THR A 401 -2.47 -3.99 -7.74
CA THR A 401 -2.51 -3.06 -8.88
C THR A 401 -1.72 -3.66 -10.05
N PRO A 402 -2.27 -4.69 -10.72
CA PRO A 402 -1.55 -5.46 -11.71
C PRO A 402 -1.11 -4.59 -12.91
N PRO A 403 -0.12 -5.02 -13.71
CA PRO A 403 0.37 -4.26 -14.87
C PRO A 403 -0.71 -3.85 -15.87
N ALA A 404 -1.84 -4.56 -15.92
CA ALA A 404 -2.99 -4.18 -16.73
C ALA A 404 -3.53 -2.78 -16.38
N GLU A 405 -3.55 -2.39 -15.11
CA GLU A 405 -3.96 -1.05 -14.68
C GLU A 405 -2.94 0.00 -15.12
N GLY A 406 -1.64 -0.32 -15.04
CA GLY A 406 -0.57 0.52 -15.58
C GLY A 406 -0.67 0.72 -17.10
N ASN A 407 -0.93 -0.35 -17.86
CA ASN A 407 -1.14 -0.28 -19.32
C ASN A 407 -2.33 0.63 -19.65
N LYS A 408 -3.45 0.49 -18.94
CA LYS A 408 -4.65 1.32 -19.11
C LYS A 408 -4.34 2.79 -18.89
N VAL A 409 -3.71 3.12 -17.76
CA VAL A 409 -3.41 4.52 -17.37
C VAL A 409 -2.34 5.15 -18.25
N THR A 410 -1.39 4.38 -18.76
CA THR A 410 -0.38 4.89 -19.71
C THR A 410 -1.06 5.45 -20.97
N GLY A 411 -2.15 4.83 -21.43
CA GLY A 411 -2.94 5.31 -22.57
C GLY A 411 -3.70 6.62 -22.34
N TRP A 412 -3.70 7.17 -21.11
CA TRP A 412 -4.37 8.43 -20.79
C TRP A 412 -3.48 9.65 -21.12
N PHE A 413 -2.16 9.47 -21.12
CA PHE A 413 -1.20 10.56 -21.29
C PHE A 413 -0.52 10.48 -22.66
N SER A 414 -0.28 11.64 -23.28
CA SER A 414 0.43 11.69 -24.57
C SER A 414 1.95 11.52 -24.43
N ASN A 415 2.49 11.71 -23.22
CA ASN A 415 3.89 11.52 -22.89
C ASN A 415 4.01 10.62 -21.66
N ALA A 416 3.85 9.31 -21.88
CA ALA A 416 4.00 8.31 -20.84
C ALA A 416 4.93 7.16 -21.22
N GLN A 417 5.63 6.64 -20.21
CA GLN A 417 6.47 5.45 -20.30
C GLN A 417 6.05 4.46 -19.23
N HIS A 418 5.80 3.22 -19.60
CA HIS A 418 5.45 2.14 -18.66
C HIS A 418 6.58 1.13 -18.57
N LEU A 419 7.09 0.94 -17.35
CA LEU A 419 8.11 -0.06 -17.05
C LEU A 419 7.54 -1.10 -16.09
N VAL A 420 7.74 -2.37 -16.43
CA VAL A 420 7.28 -3.50 -15.64
C VAL A 420 8.48 -4.24 -15.06
N ALA A 421 8.45 -4.52 -13.76
CA ALA A 421 9.42 -5.38 -13.08
C ALA A 421 8.80 -6.77 -12.87
N PRO A 422 9.09 -7.77 -13.73
CA PRO A 422 8.27 -8.98 -13.89
C PRO A 422 8.09 -9.80 -12.61
N TYR A 423 9.08 -9.75 -11.71
CA TYR A 423 9.13 -10.58 -10.52
C TYR A 423 9.03 -9.79 -9.21
N ILE A 424 8.64 -8.52 -9.31
CA ILE A 424 8.39 -7.66 -8.14
C ILE A 424 6.89 -7.67 -7.85
N GLY A 425 6.55 -7.66 -6.55
CA GLY A 425 5.18 -7.56 -6.06
C GLY A 425 4.70 -6.11 -6.06
N HIS A 426 4.01 -5.70 -4.99
CA HIS A 426 3.43 -4.36 -4.93
C HIS A 426 4.50 -3.28 -4.69
N ILE A 427 4.48 -2.22 -5.50
CA ILE A 427 5.45 -1.11 -5.52
C ILE A 427 6.86 -1.51 -5.98
N VAL A 428 7.41 -0.77 -6.95
CA VAL A 428 8.68 -1.09 -7.61
C VAL A 428 9.81 -0.13 -7.24
N SER A 429 9.51 1.12 -6.90
CA SER A 429 10.48 2.20 -6.64
C SER A 429 11.54 1.86 -5.60
N GLY A 430 11.22 0.99 -4.64
CA GLY A 430 12.17 0.47 -3.65
C GLY A 430 13.33 -0.34 -4.23
N GLN A 431 13.22 -0.81 -5.48
CA GLN A 431 14.27 -1.57 -6.15
C GLN A 431 15.37 -0.61 -6.67
N PRO A 432 16.67 -0.92 -6.48
CA PRO A 432 17.76 -0.05 -6.90
C PRO A 432 17.71 0.36 -8.38
N CYS A 433 17.32 -0.57 -9.26
CA CYS A 433 17.11 -0.29 -10.68
C CYS A 433 16.01 0.75 -10.91
N ALA A 434 14.85 0.60 -10.26
CA ALA A 434 13.72 1.51 -10.40
C ALA A 434 14.01 2.90 -9.83
N SER A 435 14.65 2.98 -8.66
CA SER A 435 15.12 4.24 -8.07
C SER A 435 16.03 5.02 -9.04
N LYS A 436 16.95 4.33 -9.72
CA LYS A 436 17.81 4.95 -10.75
C LYS A 436 17.03 5.43 -11.98
N LEU A 437 16.04 4.66 -12.43
CA LEU A 437 15.17 5.05 -13.55
C LEU A 437 14.32 6.28 -13.21
N ILE A 438 13.79 6.35 -11.99
CA ILE A 438 13.09 7.53 -11.45
C ILE A 438 14.03 8.74 -11.43
N GLU A 439 15.28 8.57 -10.97
CA GLU A 439 16.28 9.65 -10.97
C GLU A 439 16.51 10.21 -12.38
N THR A 440 16.74 9.33 -13.37
CA THR A 440 16.92 9.73 -14.76
C THR A 440 15.68 10.43 -15.31
N PHE A 441 14.49 9.88 -15.05
CA PHE A 441 13.23 10.44 -15.50
C PHE A 441 13.01 11.88 -15.00
N VAL A 442 13.21 12.12 -13.70
CA VAL A 442 13.03 13.45 -13.09
C VAL A 442 14.07 14.43 -13.63
N LYS A 443 15.34 14.03 -13.76
CA LYS A 443 16.41 14.90 -14.28
C LYS A 443 16.21 15.31 -15.73
N THR A 444 15.70 14.39 -16.55
CA THR A 444 15.51 14.59 -17.99
C THR A 444 14.12 15.16 -18.31
N GLU A 445 13.26 15.30 -17.31
CA GLU A 445 11.86 15.70 -17.47
C GLU A 445 11.11 14.76 -18.45
N GLY A 446 11.43 13.46 -18.36
CA GLY A 446 10.87 12.41 -19.21
C GLY A 446 11.17 12.53 -20.71
N LYS A 447 12.11 13.40 -21.12
CA LYS A 447 12.52 13.56 -22.52
C LYS A 447 13.31 12.36 -23.04
N GLU A 448 13.98 11.64 -22.14
CA GLU A 448 14.72 10.42 -22.48
C GLU A 448 13.82 9.19 -22.38
N LYS A 449 13.95 8.30 -23.36
CA LYS A 449 13.38 6.95 -23.27
C LYS A 449 14.19 6.16 -22.25
N LEU A 450 13.54 5.69 -21.20
CA LEU A 450 14.19 4.92 -20.15
C LEU A 450 14.47 3.48 -20.60
N ASP A 451 15.67 2.99 -20.32
CA ASP A 451 16.03 1.58 -20.50
C ASP A 451 15.66 0.76 -19.25
N GLY A 452 14.52 0.08 -19.31
CA GLY A 452 14.03 -0.79 -18.24
C GLY A 452 14.72 -2.16 -18.12
N ALA A 453 15.75 -2.48 -18.91
CA ALA A 453 16.35 -3.82 -18.97
C ALA A 453 16.86 -4.33 -17.61
N CYS A 454 17.25 -3.45 -16.69
CA CYS A 454 17.65 -3.87 -15.34
C CYS A 454 16.49 -4.41 -14.49
N LEU A 455 15.23 -4.03 -14.77
CA LEU A 455 14.06 -4.53 -14.03
C LEU A 455 13.80 -6.00 -14.36
N ALA A 456 14.02 -6.40 -15.61
CA ALA A 456 13.90 -7.80 -16.05
C ALA A 456 14.98 -8.71 -15.44
N LYS A 457 16.09 -8.14 -14.94
CA LYS A 457 17.18 -8.87 -14.29
C LYS A 457 16.97 -9.09 -12.79
N LEU A 458 15.95 -8.46 -12.20
CA LEU A 458 15.59 -8.71 -10.80
C LEU A 458 15.05 -10.14 -10.69
N PRO A 459 15.68 -11.03 -9.90
CA PRO A 459 15.31 -12.44 -9.90
C PRO A 459 13.95 -12.67 -9.20
N ARG A 460 13.21 -13.68 -9.65
CA ARG A 460 12.14 -14.26 -8.84
C ARG A 460 12.78 -14.96 -7.63
N PRO A 461 12.28 -14.74 -6.40
CA PRO A 461 12.73 -15.51 -5.26
C PRO A 461 12.47 -17.01 -5.48
N THR A 462 13.44 -17.83 -5.10
CA THR A 462 13.30 -19.29 -5.10
C THR A 462 12.25 -19.70 -4.09
N PHE A 463 11.44 -20.71 -4.44
CA PHE A 463 10.49 -21.28 -3.49
C PHE A 463 11.21 -21.78 -2.24
N TYR A 464 10.63 -21.48 -1.08
CA TYR A 464 11.25 -21.79 0.20
C TYR A 464 11.34 -23.30 0.42
N GLU A 465 12.54 -23.77 0.76
CA GLU A 465 12.77 -25.12 1.25
C GLU A 465 13.00 -25.08 2.76
N PRO A 466 12.15 -25.75 3.58
CA PRO A 466 12.37 -25.85 5.01
C PRO A 466 13.68 -26.61 5.27
N PRO A 467 14.52 -26.18 6.22
CA PRO A 467 15.70 -26.93 6.60
C PRO A 467 15.29 -28.35 6.99
N GLN A 468 15.87 -29.35 6.33
CA GLN A 468 15.64 -30.74 6.68
C GLN A 468 16.31 -30.98 8.04
N ARG A 469 15.53 -31.40 9.06
CA ARG A 469 16.14 -31.91 10.29
C ARG A 469 17.03 -33.10 9.91
N PRO A 470 18.29 -33.17 10.36
CA PRO A 470 19.08 -34.37 10.17
C PRO A 470 18.28 -35.57 10.66
N THR A 471 18.09 -36.58 9.82
CA THR A 471 17.52 -37.86 10.25
C THR A 471 18.27 -38.32 11.48
N ALA A 472 17.55 -38.58 12.58
CA ALA A 472 18.15 -39.08 13.80
C ALA A 472 19.08 -40.23 13.45
N VAL A 473 20.38 -40.06 13.73
CA VAL A 473 21.36 -41.12 13.56
C VAL A 473 20.87 -42.29 14.40
N ALA A 474 20.61 -43.44 13.76
CA ALA A 474 20.17 -44.63 14.45
C ALA A 474 21.11 -44.89 15.65
N PRO A 475 20.59 -45.20 16.85
CA PRO A 475 21.43 -45.44 18.00
C PRO A 475 22.43 -46.54 17.65
N LYS A 476 23.74 -46.25 17.76
CA LYS A 476 24.78 -47.26 17.59
C LYS A 476 24.46 -48.40 18.55
N ALA A 477 24.41 -49.62 18.02
CA ALA A 477 24.20 -50.82 18.80
C ALA A 477 25.16 -50.84 20.00
N SER A 478 24.59 -50.99 21.19
CA SER A 478 25.32 -51.21 22.44
C SER A 478 26.33 -52.34 22.22
N ILE A 479 27.61 -52.06 22.50
CA ILE A 479 28.65 -53.07 22.53
C ILE A 479 28.34 -53.98 23.74
N ALA A 480 27.96 -55.22 23.46
CA ALA A 480 27.84 -56.26 24.47
C ALA A 480 29.18 -56.39 25.20
N GLN A 481 29.18 -56.13 26.51
CA GLN A 481 30.31 -56.46 27.37
C GLN A 481 30.41 -57.99 27.44
N ALA A 482 31.39 -58.55 26.73
CA ALA A 482 31.87 -59.89 26.96
C ALA A 482 32.52 -59.93 28.35
N GLY A 483 32.11 -60.91 29.15
CA GLY A 483 32.51 -61.06 30.55
C GLY A 483 34.00 -61.32 30.76
N SER A 484 34.43 -61.07 31.99
CA SER A 484 35.58 -61.73 32.58
C SER A 484 35.19 -62.20 33.98
N THR A 485 35.16 -63.51 34.10
CA THR A 485 35.21 -64.31 35.33
C THR A 485 36.21 -63.80 36.36
N LYS A 486 35.79 -63.77 37.63
CA LYS A 486 36.57 -64.24 38.78
C LYS A 486 35.62 -64.79 39.83
#